data_AF-A0A5B8W5E6-F1
#
_entry.id   AF-A0A5B8W5E6-F1
#
_cell.length_a   1.000
_cell.length_b   1.000
_cell.length_c   1.000
_cell.angle_alpha   90.00
_cell.angle_beta   90.00
_cell.angle_gamma   90.00
#
_symmetry.space_group_name_H-M   'P 1'
#
loop_
_entity.id
_entity.type
_entity.pdbx_description
1 polymer ?
#
loop_
_entity_poly.entity_id
_entity_poly.type
_entity_poly.pdbx_seq_one_letter_code
_entity_poly.pdbx_strand_id
1 'polypeptide(L)' 'MLKEGIDYYINEDGNFVFTKQYHLARGYCCKNKCLHCPWDYGKPKLDSSNFNPDDLPGQKPIPD' A
#
# COMPACT_ATOMS: atom_id res chain seq x y z
N MET A 1 -14.06 -16.94 0.02
CA MET A 1 -14.33 -16.36 -1.31
C MET A 1 -13.84 -14.92 -1.30
N LEU A 2 -13.16 -14.47 -2.35
CA LEU A 2 -12.70 -13.08 -2.47
C LEU A 2 -13.88 -12.19 -2.89
N LYS A 3 -13.97 -10.99 -2.31
CA LYS A 3 -14.98 -9.99 -2.64
C LYS A 3 -14.34 -8.77 -3.29
N GLU A 4 -14.71 -8.49 -4.54
CA GLU A 4 -14.28 -7.29 -5.26
C GLU A 4 -14.72 -6.02 -4.51
N GLY A 5 -13.85 -5.01 -4.50
CA GLY A 5 -13.99 -3.77 -3.74
C GLY A 5 -13.65 -3.88 -2.26
N ILE A 6 -13.56 -5.10 -1.69
CA ILE A 6 -13.15 -5.33 -0.30
C ILE A 6 -11.79 -5.99 -0.23
N ASP A 7 -11.63 -7.16 -0.85
CA ASP A 7 -10.39 -7.94 -0.81
C ASP A 7 -9.45 -7.56 -1.94
N TYR A 8 -9.99 -7.14 -3.09
CA TYR A 8 -9.22 -6.76 -4.27
C TYR A 8 -9.99 -5.80 -5.18
N TYR A 9 -9.27 -5.23 -6.15
CA TYR A 9 -9.84 -4.54 -7.31
C TYR A 9 -8.96 -4.79 -8.55
N ILE A 10 -9.50 -4.54 -9.74
CA ILE A 10 -8.73 -4.50 -10.98
C ILE A 10 -8.35 -3.04 -11.26
N ASN A 11 -7.06 -2.74 -11.41
CA ASN A 11 -6.61 -1.38 -11.73
C ASN A 11 -6.77 -1.07 -13.23
N GLU A 12 -6.45 0.16 -13.63
CA GLU A 12 -6.57 0.62 -15.03
C GLU A 12 -5.70 -0.18 -16.01
N ASP A 13 -4.59 -0.77 -15.53
CA ASP A 13 -3.72 -1.64 -16.31
C ASP A 13 -4.24 -3.09 -16.41
N GLY A 14 -5.39 -3.40 -15.82
CA GLY A 14 -5.94 -4.76 -15.76
C GLY A 14 -5.29 -5.65 -14.70
N ASN A 15 -4.48 -5.10 -13.79
CA ASN A 15 -3.83 -5.86 -12.73
C ASN A 15 -4.77 -6.14 -11.56
N PHE A 16 -4.69 -7.37 -11.04
CA PHE A 16 -5.38 -7.78 -9.83
C PHE A 16 -4.64 -7.26 -8.58
N VAL A 17 -5.22 -6.28 -7.89
CA VAL A 17 -4.60 -5.62 -6.74
C VAL A 17 -5.33 -5.97 -5.45
N PHE A 18 -4.63 -6.65 -4.53
CA PHE A 18 -5.16 -6.95 -3.20
C PHE A 18 -5.16 -5.71 -2.30
N THR A 19 -6.22 -5.55 -1.52
CA THR A 19 -6.37 -4.45 -0.56
C THR A 19 -5.67 -4.74 0.76
N LYS A 20 -5.58 -3.70 1.60
CA LYS A 20 -5.12 -3.83 2.98
C LYS A 20 -5.99 -4.82 3.78
N GLN A 21 -7.30 -4.83 3.55
CA GLN A 21 -8.26 -5.69 4.26
C GLN A 21 -7.97 -7.17 3.99
N TYR A 22 -7.70 -7.53 2.74
CA TYR A 22 -7.31 -8.88 2.38
C TYR A 22 -6.02 -9.31 3.09
N HIS A 23 -5.02 -8.44 3.12
CA HIS A 23 -3.76 -8.73 3.79
C HIS A 23 -3.93 -8.91 5.31
N LEU A 24 -4.78 -8.12 5.95
CA LEU A 24 -5.12 -8.30 7.37
C LEU A 24 -5.86 -9.61 7.61
N ALA A 25 -6.84 -9.96 6.77
CA ALA A 25 -7.59 -11.21 6.88
C ALA A 25 -6.70 -12.46 6.69
N ARG A 26 -5.69 -12.37 5.81
CA ARG A 26 -4.65 -13.41 5.64
C ARG A 26 -3.81 -13.63 6.90
N GLY A 27 -3.65 -12.60 7.73
CA GLY A 27 -2.99 -12.69 9.04
C GLY A 27 -1.46 -12.72 9.04
N TYR A 28 -0.80 -12.66 7.88
CA TYR A 28 0.67 -12.63 7.84
C TYR A 28 1.25 -11.87 6.63
N CYS A 29 2.45 -11.31 6.82
CA CYS A 29 3.19 -10.62 5.76
C CYS A 29 3.81 -11.63 4.78
N CYS A 30 3.47 -11.48 3.50
CA CYS A 30 4.00 -12.31 2.43
C CYS A 30 5.38 -11.87 1.91
N LYS A 31 5.89 -10.72 2.36
CA LYS A 31 7.19 -10.15 1.96
C LYS A 31 7.37 -9.86 0.46
N ASN A 32 6.27 -9.69 -0.28
CA ASN A 32 6.26 -9.40 -1.71
C ASN A 32 6.23 -7.89 -2.06
N LYS A 33 6.50 -6.99 -1.10
CA LYS A 33 6.44 -5.53 -1.29
C LYS A 33 5.12 -5.05 -1.94
N CYS A 34 3.99 -5.59 -1.47
CA CYS A 34 2.66 -5.28 -1.99
C CYS A 34 2.28 -3.81 -1.77
N LEU A 35 1.51 -3.24 -2.71
CA LEU A 35 1.03 -1.85 -2.67
C LEU A 35 0.31 -1.51 -1.35
N HIS A 36 -0.61 -2.40 -0.91
CA HIS A 36 -1.43 -2.20 0.27
C HIS A 36 -0.92 -2.96 1.50
N CYS A 37 0.39 -3.14 1.62
CA CYS A 37 1.00 -3.87 2.75
C CYS A 37 0.68 -3.17 4.09
N PRO A 38 -0.02 -3.84 5.04
CA PRO A 38 -0.33 -3.25 6.34
C PRO A 38 0.87 -3.20 7.30
N TRP A 39 1.99 -3.84 6.95
CA TRP A 39 3.22 -3.90 7.76
C TRP A 39 4.36 -3.04 7.20
N ASP A 40 4.07 -2.21 6.19
CA ASP A 40 5.05 -1.33 5.54
C ASP A 40 6.33 -2.05 5.04
N TYR A 41 6.23 -3.34 4.75
CA TYR A 41 7.36 -4.14 4.30
C TYR A 41 7.90 -3.65 2.95
N GLY A 42 9.17 -3.28 2.93
CA GLY A 42 9.84 -2.81 1.73
C GLY A 42 9.67 -1.32 1.44
N LYS A 43 9.01 -0.56 2.33
CA LYS A 43 9.05 0.89 2.30
C LYS A 43 10.34 1.40 2.96
N PRO A 44 10.95 2.48 2.45
CA PRO A 44 12.08 3.11 3.11
C PRO A 44 11.65 3.60 4.50
N LYS A 45 12.50 3.40 5.50
CA LYS A 45 12.32 3.99 6.82
C LYS A 45 12.76 5.44 6.70
N LEU A 46 11.86 6.38 6.99
CA LEU A 46 12.24 7.78 7.14
C LEU A 46 13.14 7.89 8.38
N ASP A 47 14.45 7.98 8.19
CA ASP A 47 15.38 8.34 9.25
C ASP A 47 15.29 9.86 9.46
N SER A 48 15.09 10.27 10.71
CA SER A 48 14.92 11.70 11.07
C SER A 48 16.17 12.55 10.81
N SER A 49 17.28 11.95 10.41
CA SER A 49 18.54 12.62 10.06
C SER A 49 18.56 13.22 8.66
N ASN A 50 17.70 12.77 7.73
CA ASN A 50 17.65 13.25 6.35
C ASN A 50 16.20 13.33 5.83
N PHE A 51 15.31 13.95 6.61
CA PHE A 51 13.94 14.16 6.16
C PHE A 51 13.88 15.26 5.10
N ASN A 52 13.75 14.89 3.82
CA ASN A 52 13.23 15.81 2.82
C ASN A 52 11.70 15.64 2.76
N PRO A 53 10.93 16.73 2.88
CA PRO A 53 9.47 16.68 2.79
C PRO A 53 8.96 16.13 1.45
N ASP A 54 9.80 16.13 0.40
CA ASP A 54 9.51 15.58 -0.92
C ASP A 54 9.57 14.03 -0.98
N ASP A 55 10.21 13.37 -0.01
CA ASP A 55 10.30 11.90 0.08
C ASP A 55 9.06 11.24 0.71
N LEU A 56 8.06 12.04 1.12
CA LEU A 56 6.80 11.54 1.64
C LEU A 56 5.94 10.94 0.52
N PRO A 57 5.63 9.64 0.55
CA PRO A 57 4.71 9.07 -0.41
C PRO A 57 3.29 9.59 -0.16
N GLY A 58 2.79 10.46 -1.05
CA GLY A 58 1.35 10.69 -1.20
C GLY A 58 0.74 11.98 -0.64
N GLN A 59 1.51 13.03 -0.35
CA GLN A 59 0.91 14.37 -0.30
C GLN A 59 0.78 14.93 -1.72
N LYS A 60 -0.18 14.38 -2.49
CA LYS A 60 -0.70 15.16 -3.61
C LYS A 60 -1.44 16.35 -2.96
N PRO A 61 -1.13 17.61 -3.32
CA PRO A 61 -1.86 18.76 -2.81
C PRO A 61 -3.36 18.53 -3.06
N ILE A 62 -4.17 18.77 -2.03
CA ILE A 62 -5.63 18.83 -2.16
C ILE A 62 -5.90 20.06 -3.03
N PRO A 63 -6.48 19.93 -4.23
CA PRO A 63 -6.87 21.11 -5.00
C PRO A 63 -7.98 21.86 -4.24
N ASP A 64 -7.90 23.18 -4.21
CA ASP A 64 -8.88 24.09 -3.58
C ASP A 64 -10.31 23.88 -4.09
#